data_AF-A0AA97DAB9-F1
#
_entry.id   AF-A0AA97DAB9-F1
#
_cell.length_a   1.000
_cell.length_b   1.000
_cell.length_c   1.000
_cell.angle_alpha   90.00
_cell.angle_beta   90.00
_cell.angle_gamma   90.00
#
_symmetry.space_group_name_H-M   'P 1'
#
loop_
_entity.id
_entity.type
_entity.pdbx_description
1 polymer ?
#
loop_
_entity_poly.entity_id
_entity_poly.type
_entity_poly.pdbx_seq_one_letter_code
_entity_poly.pdbx_strand_id
1 'polypeptide(L)'
;MKQTIKKIPALLLTAAIAASSVALPAFAAGNLDGFRSDTTQAVVKNAGQTYVFAITPNDAKATPYFTVGNGTVLSTFTAHAPVKQADGKTTYYFGYKCLKDGAAGVYIRIGGETQRVFIGYVGQKPTESAESAAAAKLLSDLHGTYEPLFTSSTMLSKAYTSYWHDYCAAIVGADKADATAATLQSSVTATVMGDTAVNAYKSDPDSARFQCGFTGDVATVMVNGTQISGTDASGKQLFSHNYQYLESKTTVDQEGMDFTIFETKDANAGEFKYFAFAPDTPASTYHTEFRYGSNLEDLLKLYSGKYAYWLAAGELTTADKAMYEDCVSLFCLENMDYTAARTAESLTQISDFVGTWDYYENGKADGDKLSFTVDANGKGQSYYMGKPASNYQVFAYDNDGTDTTKSGIYVSHSEEATPAKYSITTTAAGQTLLTLSGEEDGKPYTISYMKHIAAAQS
;
A
#
# COMPACT_ATOMS: atom_id res chain seq x y z
N MET A 1 85.64 8.03 24.52
CA MET A 1 84.77 8.34 25.69
C MET A 1 83.35 7.98 25.29
N LYS A 2 82.66 7.10 26.05
CA LYS A 2 81.49 7.43 26.92
C LYS A 2 80.38 8.20 26.16
N GLN A 3 79.12 7.76 26.05
CA GLN A 3 78.34 6.88 26.93
C GLN A 3 77.22 6.09 26.19
N THR A 4 76.56 5.16 26.91
CA THR A 4 75.69 4.05 26.44
C THR A 4 74.16 4.34 26.57
N ILE A 5 73.30 3.32 26.29
CA ILE A 5 71.84 3.12 26.63
C ILE A 5 70.86 3.57 25.51
N LYS A 6 69.73 2.89 25.14
CA LYS A 6 68.95 1.75 25.73
C LYS A 6 68.56 0.63 24.69
N LYS A 7 67.25 0.32 24.55
CA LYS A 7 66.52 -0.65 23.66
C LYS A 7 65.02 -0.24 23.60
N ILE A 8 64.18 -1.01 22.87
CA ILE A 8 62.68 -1.21 22.98
C ILE A 8 61.85 -0.33 21.98
N PRO A 9 60.71 -0.78 21.38
CA PRO A 9 60.45 -1.96 20.52
C PRO A 9 59.66 -1.58 19.22
N ALA A 10 58.99 -2.56 18.57
CA ALA A 10 58.16 -2.36 17.37
C ALA A 10 56.77 -1.74 17.64
N LEU A 11 56.19 -1.07 16.62
CA LEU A 11 54.73 -0.85 16.51
C LEU A 11 54.26 -0.81 15.04
N LEU A 12 53.00 -1.19 14.85
CA LEU A 12 52.31 -1.64 13.64
C LEU A 12 52.39 -0.75 12.38
N LEU A 13 52.35 -1.44 11.24
CA LEU A 13 52.01 -0.92 9.93
C LEU A 13 50.47 -0.80 9.80
N THR A 14 49.94 0.39 9.51
CA THR A 14 48.55 0.58 9.06
C THR A 14 48.52 1.35 7.75
N ALA A 15 47.88 0.78 6.74
CA ALA A 15 47.79 1.34 5.39
C ALA A 15 46.76 2.48 5.34
N ALA A 16 47.10 3.55 4.62
CA ALA A 16 46.17 4.63 4.33
C ALA A 16 45.19 4.23 3.22
N ILE A 17 43.88 4.37 3.48
CA ILE A 17 42.85 4.35 2.45
C ILE A 17 42.48 5.81 2.16
N ALA A 18 42.72 6.24 0.92
CA ALA A 18 42.39 7.60 0.48
C ALA A 18 40.88 7.75 0.27
N ALA A 19 40.23 8.58 1.08
CA ALA A 19 38.87 9.02 0.84
C ALA A 19 38.87 10.13 -0.21
N SER A 20 38.41 9.84 -1.43
CA SER A 20 38.23 10.84 -2.48
C SER A 20 37.00 11.70 -2.21
N SER A 21 37.21 12.88 -1.61
CA SER A 21 36.16 13.88 -1.39
C SER A 21 35.76 14.55 -2.71
N VAL A 22 34.81 13.97 -3.44
CA VAL A 22 34.13 14.65 -4.55
C VAL A 22 33.14 15.65 -3.94
N ALA A 23 33.44 16.93 -4.05
CA ALA A 23 32.50 17.98 -3.67
C ALA A 23 31.29 17.93 -4.63
N LEU A 24 30.13 17.54 -4.11
CA LEU A 24 28.89 17.52 -4.89
C LEU A 24 28.46 18.96 -5.25
N PRO A 25 28.02 19.22 -6.48
CA PRO A 25 27.61 20.57 -6.89
C PRO A 25 26.34 21.02 -6.17
N ALA A 26 26.25 22.32 -5.88
CA ALA A 26 25.23 22.94 -5.02
C ALA A 26 23.77 22.90 -5.53
N PHE A 27 23.49 22.18 -6.62
CA PHE A 27 22.16 22.05 -7.24
C PHE A 27 21.35 20.83 -6.77
N ALA A 28 21.96 19.92 -6.01
CA ALA A 28 21.24 18.77 -5.44
C ALA A 28 20.51 19.11 -4.13
N ALA A 29 21.06 20.03 -3.32
CA ALA A 29 20.59 20.30 -1.96
C ALA A 29 19.31 21.16 -1.93
N GLY A 30 18.42 20.87 -0.97
CA GLY A 30 17.13 21.54 -0.84
C GLY A 30 16.66 21.64 0.60
N ASN A 31 15.78 22.61 0.86
CA ASN A 31 15.05 22.72 2.12
C ASN A 31 13.69 22.05 1.94
N LEU A 32 13.34 21.15 2.85
CA LEU A 32 11.99 20.61 3.04
C LEU A 32 11.39 21.28 4.30
N ASP A 33 10.15 20.96 4.66
CA ASP A 33 9.60 21.51 5.89
C ASP A 33 10.31 20.90 7.10
N GLY A 34 10.65 21.73 8.08
CA GLY A 34 11.39 21.32 9.28
C GLY A 34 12.87 20.93 9.10
N PHE A 35 13.40 20.69 7.89
CA PHE A 35 14.82 20.30 7.70
C PHE A 35 15.41 20.60 6.31
N ARG A 36 16.75 20.66 6.23
CA ARG A 36 17.53 20.72 4.99
C ARG A 36 18.18 19.38 4.67
N SER A 37 18.15 18.97 3.40
CA SER A 37 18.95 17.87 2.87
C SER A 37 20.08 18.37 1.96
N ASP A 38 21.18 17.61 1.86
CA ASP A 38 22.21 17.82 0.83
C ASP A 38 21.84 17.26 -0.55
N THR A 39 20.79 16.43 -0.62
CA THR A 39 20.11 16.06 -1.88
C THR A 39 18.59 16.01 -1.73
N THR A 40 17.88 16.53 -2.74
CA THR A 40 16.44 16.31 -2.98
C THR A 40 16.16 15.78 -4.39
N GLN A 41 17.23 15.52 -5.16
CA GLN A 41 17.15 15.00 -6.51
C GLN A 41 17.16 13.47 -6.50
N ALA A 42 16.52 12.86 -7.50
CA ALA A 42 16.56 11.41 -7.70
C ALA A 42 18.00 10.92 -7.87
N VAL A 43 18.34 9.82 -7.19
CA VAL A 43 19.69 9.26 -7.17
C VAL A 43 19.69 7.92 -7.88
N VAL A 44 20.58 7.74 -8.86
CA VAL A 44 20.73 6.48 -9.60
C VAL A 44 22.01 5.76 -9.16
N LYS A 45 21.89 4.47 -8.86
CA LYS A 45 22.98 3.57 -8.45
C LYS A 45 22.77 2.19 -9.08
N ASN A 46 23.81 1.37 -9.12
CA ASN A 46 23.69 -0.04 -9.50
C ASN A 46 23.53 -0.93 -8.27
N ALA A 47 22.94 -2.12 -8.43
CA ALA A 47 22.86 -3.12 -7.36
C ALA A 47 24.24 -3.39 -6.73
N GLY A 48 24.27 -3.55 -5.40
CA GLY A 48 25.48 -3.69 -4.59
C GLY A 48 26.14 -2.37 -4.18
N GLN A 49 25.84 -1.23 -4.84
CA GLN A 49 26.38 0.08 -4.45
C GLN A 49 25.66 0.66 -3.22
N THR A 50 26.30 1.63 -2.57
CA THR A 50 25.70 2.44 -1.50
C THR A 50 25.58 3.91 -1.91
N TYR A 51 24.69 4.60 -1.22
CA TYR A 51 24.59 6.06 -1.23
C TYR A 51 24.47 6.58 0.20
N VAL A 52 24.99 7.78 0.44
CA VAL A 52 24.98 8.47 1.74
C VAL A 52 24.53 9.90 1.49
N PHE A 53 23.67 10.43 2.37
CA PHE A 53 23.12 11.77 2.32
C PHE A 53 23.02 12.36 3.74
N ALA A 54 22.96 13.69 3.81
CA ALA A 54 23.00 14.45 5.04
C ALA A 54 21.68 15.20 5.29
N ILE A 55 21.19 15.14 6.52
CA ILE A 55 19.96 15.80 6.99
C ILE A 55 20.30 16.73 8.15
N THR A 56 19.93 18.01 8.04
CA THR A 56 20.10 19.00 9.11
C THR A 56 18.72 19.58 9.46
N PRO A 57 18.11 19.14 10.58
CA PRO A 57 16.87 19.72 11.08
C PRO A 57 17.00 21.22 11.39
N ASN A 58 15.89 21.94 11.25
CA ASN A 58 15.82 23.37 11.55
C ASN A 58 15.82 23.64 13.06
N ASP A 59 15.15 22.79 13.86
CA ASP A 59 15.30 22.76 15.31
C ASP A 59 16.55 21.95 15.71
N ALA A 60 17.44 22.58 16.47
CA ALA A 60 18.66 21.96 16.98
C ALA A 60 18.43 20.79 17.97
N LYS A 61 17.19 20.61 18.47
CA LYS A 61 16.79 19.49 19.33
C LYS A 61 16.13 18.33 18.58
N ALA A 62 15.70 18.55 17.34
CA ALA A 62 15.01 17.52 16.56
C ALA A 62 15.96 16.39 16.17
N THR A 63 15.47 15.14 16.30
CA THR A 63 16.18 13.94 15.84
C THR A 63 15.39 13.32 14.68
N PRO A 64 15.96 13.29 13.46
CA PRO A 64 15.32 12.66 12.31
C PRO A 64 15.44 11.14 12.37
N TYR A 65 14.40 10.46 11.93
CA TYR A 65 14.38 9.03 11.65
C TYR A 65 14.35 8.80 10.13
N PHE A 66 15.05 7.79 9.64
CA PHE A 66 15.20 7.49 8.22
C PHE A 66 14.58 6.14 7.87
N THR A 67 13.74 6.11 6.83
CA THR A 67 13.18 4.90 6.23
C THR A 67 13.15 4.97 4.70
N VAL A 68 12.87 3.84 4.05
CA VAL A 68 12.69 3.70 2.60
C VAL A 68 11.38 3.02 2.28
N GLY A 69 10.73 3.39 1.17
CA GLY A 69 9.43 2.86 0.80
C GLY A 69 9.43 1.40 0.33
N ASN A 70 10.59 0.85 -0.04
CA ASN A 70 10.70 -0.55 -0.44
C ASN A 70 12.02 -1.17 0.06
N GLY A 71 11.94 -1.91 1.16
CA GLY A 71 13.06 -2.59 1.80
C GLY A 71 13.69 -3.71 0.96
N THR A 72 12.98 -4.20 -0.07
CA THR A 72 13.52 -5.21 -1.00
C THR A 72 14.41 -4.61 -2.08
N VAL A 73 14.31 -3.29 -2.32
CA VAL A 73 15.13 -2.54 -3.29
C VAL A 73 16.28 -1.82 -2.58
N LEU A 74 16.01 -1.15 -1.45
CA LEU A 74 17.01 -0.43 -0.67
C LEU A 74 17.06 -0.95 0.78
N SER A 75 18.26 -1.20 1.32
CA SER A 75 18.48 -1.49 2.75
C SER A 75 19.09 -0.27 3.44
N THR A 76 18.51 0.20 4.53
CA THR A 76 19.00 1.39 5.28
C THR A 76 20.21 1.08 6.17
N PHE A 77 21.00 2.12 6.48
CA PHE A 77 22.02 2.14 7.53
C PHE A 77 22.33 3.58 8.00
N THR A 78 22.88 3.74 9.20
CA THR A 78 23.45 5.01 9.66
C THR A 78 24.90 5.10 9.17
N ALA A 79 25.24 6.11 8.37
CA ALA A 79 26.54 6.18 7.71
C ALA A 79 27.68 6.54 8.68
N HIS A 80 27.44 7.49 9.59
CA HIS A 80 28.32 7.77 10.73
C HIS A 80 27.58 8.57 11.82
N ALA A 81 28.28 8.82 12.93
CA ALA A 81 27.75 9.61 14.04
C ALA A 81 27.31 11.03 13.61
N PRO A 82 26.22 11.58 14.17
CA PRO A 82 25.78 12.95 13.89
C PRO A 82 26.85 13.98 14.26
N VAL A 83 26.94 15.05 13.47
CA VAL A 83 27.94 16.12 13.64
C VAL A 83 27.25 17.40 14.09
N LYS A 84 27.65 17.94 15.23
CA LYS A 84 27.16 19.25 15.70
C LYS A 84 27.85 20.38 14.94
N GLN A 85 27.03 21.27 14.37
CA GLN A 85 27.46 22.39 13.55
C GLN A 85 27.74 23.64 14.42
N ALA A 86 28.46 24.61 13.83
CA ALA A 86 28.84 25.85 14.52
C ALA A 86 27.64 26.77 14.87
N ASP A 87 26.53 26.65 14.13
CA ASP A 87 25.26 27.35 14.42
C ASP A 87 24.43 26.67 15.53
N GLY A 88 24.94 25.56 16.09
CA GLY A 88 24.29 24.79 17.15
C GLY A 88 23.38 23.66 16.66
N LYS A 89 23.06 23.58 15.36
CA LYS A 89 22.28 22.48 14.77
C LYS A 89 23.08 21.19 14.73
N THR A 90 22.41 20.07 14.45
CA THR A 90 23.05 18.75 14.29
C THR A 90 22.77 18.20 12.90
N THR A 91 23.80 17.79 12.18
CA THR A 91 23.67 17.11 10.88
C THR A 91 23.79 15.60 11.08
N TYR A 92 22.79 14.88 10.60
CA TYR A 92 22.69 13.41 10.62
C TYR A 92 23.07 12.87 9.24
N TYR A 93 23.74 11.72 9.21
CA TYR A 93 24.26 11.12 7.98
C TYR A 93 23.69 9.71 7.82
N PHE A 94 22.78 9.58 6.87
CA PHE A 94 22.06 8.35 6.57
C PHE A 94 22.57 7.76 5.26
N GLY A 95 22.44 6.46 5.10
CA GLY A 95 22.79 5.81 3.84
C GLY A 95 21.93 4.59 3.57
N TYR A 96 21.92 4.17 2.31
CA TYR A 96 21.27 2.94 1.90
C TYR A 96 22.16 2.13 0.97
N LYS A 97 21.96 0.81 0.97
CA LYS A 97 22.55 -0.14 0.02
C LYS A 97 21.49 -0.51 -1.01
N CYS A 98 21.88 -0.50 -2.27
CA CYS A 98 21.07 -0.90 -3.40
C CYS A 98 21.11 -2.44 -3.51
N LEU A 99 19.95 -3.10 -3.48
CA LEU A 99 19.85 -4.56 -3.40
C LEU A 99 19.59 -5.22 -4.75
N LYS A 100 18.52 -4.78 -5.44
CA LYS A 100 18.06 -5.27 -6.76
C LYS A 100 17.54 -4.08 -7.57
N ASP A 101 17.48 -4.24 -8.88
CA ASP A 101 16.94 -3.22 -9.79
C ASP A 101 15.49 -2.86 -9.43
N GLY A 102 15.16 -1.56 -9.56
CA GLY A 102 13.88 -1.00 -9.13
C GLY A 102 14.01 0.43 -8.60
N ALA A 103 12.98 0.91 -7.91
CA ALA A 103 12.97 2.22 -7.27
C ALA A 103 12.41 2.13 -5.84
N ALA A 104 12.82 3.06 -4.98
CA ALA A 104 12.19 3.28 -3.67
C ALA A 104 12.28 4.75 -3.25
N GLY A 105 11.22 5.28 -2.65
CA GLY A 105 11.28 6.57 -1.97
C GLY A 105 12.22 6.53 -0.75
N VAL A 106 12.89 7.64 -0.50
CA VAL A 106 13.77 7.88 0.66
C VAL A 106 13.09 8.91 1.56
N TYR A 107 12.75 8.54 2.79
CA TYR A 107 11.87 9.33 3.66
C TYR A 107 12.55 9.69 4.98
N ILE A 108 12.27 10.90 5.46
CA ILE A 108 12.71 11.39 6.77
C ILE A 108 11.50 11.74 7.61
N ARG A 109 11.49 11.26 8.85
CA ARG A 109 10.46 11.55 9.85
C ARG A 109 11.02 12.42 10.98
N ILE A 110 10.36 13.53 11.27
CA ILE A 110 10.70 14.45 12.38
C ILE A 110 9.41 14.82 13.10
N GLY A 111 9.40 14.79 14.44
CA GLY A 111 8.26 15.27 15.24
C GLY A 111 6.96 14.47 15.10
N GLY A 112 6.97 13.35 14.36
CA GLY A 112 5.79 12.56 14.01
C GLY A 112 5.47 12.58 12.51
N GLU A 113 5.86 13.65 11.81
CA GLU A 113 5.58 13.88 10.39
C GLU A 113 6.64 13.22 9.50
N THR A 114 6.22 12.53 8.43
CA THR A 114 7.09 11.85 7.46
C THR A 114 7.05 12.57 6.12
N GLN A 115 8.21 12.96 5.60
CA GLN A 115 8.36 13.61 4.29
C GLN A 115 9.30 12.81 3.39
N ARG A 116 8.99 12.70 2.09
CA ARG A 116 9.91 12.10 1.12
C ARG A 116 10.96 13.12 0.67
N VAL A 117 12.23 12.74 0.78
CA VAL A 117 13.36 13.59 0.40
C VAL A 117 13.70 13.46 -1.09
N PHE A 118 13.74 12.21 -1.61
CA PHE A 118 13.98 11.90 -3.03
C PHE A 118 13.62 10.43 -3.34
N ILE A 119 13.84 9.98 -4.58
CA ILE A 119 13.73 8.58 -5.01
C ILE A 119 15.12 8.02 -5.29
N GLY A 120 15.43 6.85 -4.72
CA GLY A 120 16.59 6.05 -5.08
C GLY A 120 16.24 5.03 -6.15
N TYR A 121 16.91 5.10 -7.30
CA TYR A 121 16.81 4.16 -8.41
C TYR A 121 18.00 3.20 -8.39
N VAL A 122 17.70 1.91 -8.52
CA VAL A 122 18.69 0.84 -8.69
C VAL A 122 18.61 0.34 -10.14
N GLY A 123 19.73 0.37 -10.85
CA GLY A 123 19.80 0.15 -12.29
C GLY A 123 19.66 1.47 -13.05
N GLN A 124 18.55 1.66 -13.78
CA GLN A 124 18.29 2.87 -14.56
C GLN A 124 17.10 3.66 -13.99
N LYS A 125 17.20 4.99 -13.99
CA LYS A 125 15.99 5.84 -13.92
C LYS A 125 15.20 5.62 -15.22
N PRO A 126 13.86 5.48 -15.17
CA PRO A 126 13.02 5.66 -16.33
C PRO A 126 13.38 6.92 -17.12
N THR A 127 13.44 6.79 -18.45
CA THR A 127 13.52 7.95 -19.33
C THR A 127 12.15 8.62 -19.41
N GLU A 128 12.12 9.91 -19.69
CA GLU A 128 10.88 10.67 -19.93
C GLU A 128 9.98 10.01 -20.99
N SER A 129 10.58 9.35 -22.00
CA SER A 129 9.86 8.56 -23.00
C SER A 129 9.23 7.26 -22.45
N ALA A 130 9.86 6.61 -21.48
CA ALA A 130 9.32 5.42 -20.82
C ALA A 130 8.24 5.79 -19.79
N GLU A 131 8.44 6.90 -19.05
CA GLU A 131 7.44 7.48 -18.15
C GLU A 131 6.18 7.90 -18.95
N SER A 132 6.35 8.58 -20.09
CA SER A 132 5.25 8.92 -21.02
C SER A 132 4.54 7.69 -21.59
N ALA A 133 5.27 6.61 -21.89
CA ALA A 133 4.68 5.36 -22.39
C ALA A 133 3.89 4.63 -21.29
N ALA A 134 4.38 4.62 -20.05
CA ALA A 134 3.65 4.08 -18.91
C ALA A 134 2.37 4.88 -18.62
N ALA A 135 2.45 6.21 -18.68
CA ALA A 135 1.30 7.10 -18.53
C ALA A 135 0.25 6.90 -19.65
N ALA A 136 0.70 6.68 -20.89
CA ALA A 136 -0.19 6.33 -22.00
C ALA A 136 -0.85 4.94 -21.82
N LYS A 137 -0.12 3.97 -21.24
CA LYS A 137 -0.71 2.66 -20.87
C LYS A 137 -1.77 2.84 -19.78
N LEU A 138 -1.50 3.62 -18.72
CA LEU A 138 -2.45 3.89 -17.65
C LEU A 138 -3.78 4.46 -18.20
N LEU A 139 -3.73 5.47 -19.08
CA LEU A 139 -4.96 6.00 -19.72
C LEU A 139 -5.68 5.00 -20.65
N SER A 140 -4.99 3.94 -21.10
CA SER A 140 -5.60 2.85 -21.86
C SER A 140 -6.22 1.79 -20.93
N ASP A 141 -5.59 1.52 -19.79
CA ASP A 141 -6.11 0.60 -18.76
C ASP A 141 -7.32 1.21 -18.02
N LEU A 142 -7.36 2.55 -17.92
CA LEU A 142 -8.46 3.35 -17.38
C LEU A 142 -9.56 3.67 -18.40
N HIS A 143 -9.60 3.04 -19.58
CA HIS A 143 -10.59 3.38 -20.59
C HIS A 143 -12.02 3.05 -20.14
N GLY A 144 -12.88 4.07 -20.00
CA GLY A 144 -14.28 3.89 -19.64
C GLY A 144 -14.96 5.15 -19.13
N THR A 145 -16.21 4.99 -18.69
CA THR A 145 -16.99 6.04 -18.00
C THR A 145 -17.21 5.61 -16.56
N TYR A 146 -16.80 6.47 -15.64
CA TYR A 146 -16.83 6.24 -14.21
C TYR A 146 -17.94 7.03 -13.52
N GLU A 147 -18.54 6.44 -12.49
CA GLU A 147 -19.38 7.11 -11.48
C GLU A 147 -18.66 7.08 -10.11
N PRO A 148 -19.24 7.61 -9.00
CA PRO A 148 -18.56 7.62 -7.69
C PRO A 148 -18.75 6.32 -6.88
N LEU A 149 -17.64 5.76 -6.38
CA LEU A 149 -17.57 4.42 -5.78
C LEU A 149 -18.39 4.23 -4.50
N PHE A 150 -18.36 5.25 -3.64
CA PHE A 150 -18.90 5.17 -2.29
C PHE A 150 -20.33 5.76 -2.21
N THR A 151 -21.28 5.16 -2.96
CA THR A 151 -22.69 5.62 -2.98
C THR A 151 -23.69 4.51 -2.68
N SER A 152 -24.92 4.90 -2.34
CA SER A 152 -26.03 3.97 -2.05
C SER A 152 -26.59 3.23 -3.27
N SER A 153 -26.21 3.65 -4.49
CA SER A 153 -26.44 2.91 -5.74
C SER A 153 -25.35 1.86 -6.00
N THR A 154 -24.16 2.03 -5.41
CA THR A 154 -22.96 1.29 -5.77
C THR A 154 -22.37 0.56 -4.55
N MET A 155 -21.11 0.76 -4.14
CA MET A 155 -20.47 -0.10 -3.13
C MET A 155 -21.10 0.02 -1.72
N LEU A 156 -21.81 1.11 -1.43
CA LEU A 156 -22.58 1.29 -0.19
C LEU A 156 -24.07 0.92 -0.35
N SER A 157 -24.43 0.27 -1.45
CA SER A 157 -25.77 -0.29 -1.63
C SER A 157 -26.07 -1.35 -0.58
N LYS A 158 -27.33 -1.37 -0.12
CA LYS A 158 -27.84 -2.39 0.81
C LYS A 158 -27.77 -3.82 0.25
N ALA A 159 -27.57 -3.97 -1.05
CA ALA A 159 -27.30 -5.26 -1.69
C ALA A 159 -25.97 -5.89 -1.23
N TYR A 160 -25.02 -5.09 -0.73
CA TYR A 160 -23.67 -5.53 -0.33
C TYR A 160 -23.45 -5.54 1.18
N THR A 161 -24.46 -5.19 2.00
CA THR A 161 -24.31 -5.11 3.47
C THR A 161 -23.82 -6.42 4.10
N SER A 162 -24.25 -7.58 3.59
CA SER A 162 -23.74 -8.88 4.06
C SER A 162 -22.25 -9.05 3.73
N TYR A 163 -21.78 -8.63 2.57
CA TYR A 163 -20.37 -8.74 2.20
C TYR A 163 -19.47 -7.87 3.08
N TRP A 164 -19.91 -6.65 3.38
CA TRP A 164 -19.24 -5.78 4.35
C TRP A 164 -19.19 -6.43 5.75
N HIS A 165 -20.29 -7.02 6.21
CA HIS A 165 -20.34 -7.77 7.46
C HIS A 165 -19.36 -8.95 7.43
N ASP A 166 -19.47 -9.83 6.45
CA ASP A 166 -18.75 -11.11 6.40
C ASP A 166 -17.23 -10.93 6.37
N TYR A 167 -16.72 -9.97 5.57
CA TYR A 167 -15.28 -9.68 5.53
C TYR A 167 -14.78 -9.05 6.84
N CYS A 168 -15.55 -8.15 7.46
CA CYS A 168 -15.21 -7.62 8.79
C CYS A 168 -15.24 -8.74 9.85
N ALA A 169 -16.27 -9.58 9.84
CA ALA A 169 -16.48 -10.66 10.78
C ALA A 169 -15.32 -11.66 10.81
N ALA A 170 -14.72 -11.96 9.64
CA ALA A 170 -13.57 -12.86 9.55
C ALA A 170 -12.36 -12.37 10.37
N ILE A 171 -12.16 -11.05 10.44
CA ILE A 171 -11.04 -10.45 11.17
C ILE A 171 -11.42 -10.19 12.63
N VAL A 172 -12.49 -9.41 12.87
CA VAL A 172 -12.82 -8.89 14.21
C VAL A 172 -13.81 -9.74 15.03
N GLY A 173 -14.51 -10.69 14.41
CA GLY A 173 -15.68 -11.38 14.99
C GLY A 173 -17.00 -10.76 14.53
N ALA A 174 -18.07 -11.56 14.49
CA ALA A 174 -19.40 -11.11 14.07
C ALA A 174 -20.01 -10.10 15.05
N ASP A 175 -19.65 -10.15 16.34
CA ASP A 175 -20.06 -9.21 17.38
C ASP A 175 -19.69 -7.75 17.09
N LYS A 176 -18.63 -7.54 16.29
CA LYS A 176 -18.09 -6.22 15.92
C LYS A 176 -18.20 -5.90 14.44
N ALA A 177 -18.49 -6.88 13.60
CA ALA A 177 -18.46 -6.77 12.15
C ALA A 177 -19.22 -5.55 11.61
N ASP A 178 -20.49 -5.37 11.99
CA ASP A 178 -21.32 -4.24 11.55
C ASP A 178 -20.78 -2.87 11.99
N ALA A 179 -20.18 -2.80 13.19
CA ALA A 179 -19.60 -1.57 13.72
C ALA A 179 -18.30 -1.22 12.98
N THR A 180 -17.44 -2.21 12.73
CA THR A 180 -16.23 -2.06 11.91
C THR A 180 -16.59 -1.66 10.48
N ALA A 181 -17.55 -2.34 9.85
CA ALA A 181 -18.05 -1.99 8.52
C ALA A 181 -18.57 -0.55 8.46
N ALA A 182 -19.37 -0.11 9.44
CA ALA A 182 -19.85 1.27 9.51
C ALA A 182 -18.69 2.29 9.68
N THR A 183 -17.66 1.96 10.47
CA THR A 183 -16.46 2.79 10.61
C THR A 183 -15.70 2.90 9.27
N LEU A 184 -15.46 1.78 8.59
CA LEU A 184 -14.81 1.73 7.28
C LEU A 184 -15.58 2.51 6.21
N GLN A 185 -16.91 2.38 6.16
CA GLN A 185 -17.73 3.18 5.24
C GLN A 185 -17.70 4.69 5.60
N SER A 186 -17.58 5.03 6.88
CA SER A 186 -17.53 6.44 7.32
C SER A 186 -16.21 7.15 6.98
N SER A 187 -15.10 6.42 6.83
CA SER A 187 -13.77 7.00 6.56
C SER A 187 -13.61 7.58 5.16
N VAL A 188 -14.54 7.26 4.25
CA VAL A 188 -14.53 7.62 2.81
C VAL A 188 -15.77 8.41 2.36
N THR A 189 -16.73 8.64 3.27
CA THR A 189 -17.99 9.36 3.01
C THR A 189 -18.03 10.76 3.64
N ALA A 190 -16.89 11.44 3.75
CA ALA A 190 -16.88 12.82 4.23
C ALA A 190 -17.71 13.74 3.33
N THR A 191 -18.39 14.71 3.94
CA THR A 191 -19.13 15.78 3.23
C THR A 191 -18.38 17.11 3.20
N VAL A 192 -17.14 17.13 3.69
CA VAL A 192 -16.28 18.31 3.75
C VAL A 192 -14.88 17.97 3.27
N MET A 193 -14.26 18.93 2.58
CA MET A 193 -12.89 18.89 2.07
C MET A 193 -12.22 20.25 2.26
N GLY A 194 -10.95 20.36 1.89
CA GLY A 194 -10.16 21.59 1.92
C GLY A 194 -10.03 22.18 3.32
N ASP A 195 -9.93 23.51 3.41
CA ASP A 195 -9.79 24.24 4.68
C ASP A 195 -10.90 23.91 5.69
N THR A 196 -12.11 23.56 5.24
CA THR A 196 -13.22 23.16 6.11
C THR A 196 -12.91 21.84 6.84
N ALA A 197 -12.39 20.85 6.11
CA ALA A 197 -11.95 19.57 6.69
C ALA A 197 -10.74 19.76 7.61
N VAL A 198 -9.71 20.50 7.15
CA VAL A 198 -8.51 20.81 7.95
C VAL A 198 -8.85 21.44 9.29
N ASN A 199 -9.74 22.45 9.31
CA ASN A 199 -10.13 23.12 10.55
C ASN A 199 -10.96 22.21 11.46
N ALA A 200 -11.86 21.40 10.90
CA ALA A 200 -12.66 20.45 11.67
C ALA A 200 -11.76 19.37 12.33
N TYR A 201 -10.86 18.75 11.57
CA TYR A 201 -10.13 17.57 12.05
C TYR A 201 -8.94 17.98 12.93
N LYS A 202 -8.45 19.22 12.81
CA LYS A 202 -7.56 19.81 13.81
C LYS A 202 -8.22 19.95 15.19
N SER A 203 -9.55 20.10 15.25
CA SER A 203 -10.29 20.18 16.53
C SER A 203 -10.70 18.82 17.08
N ASP A 204 -10.80 17.81 16.21
CA ASP A 204 -11.19 16.43 16.53
C ASP A 204 -10.47 15.47 15.56
N PRO A 205 -9.21 15.07 15.84
CA PRO A 205 -8.40 14.28 14.91
C PRO A 205 -8.94 12.88 14.65
N ASP A 206 -9.48 12.23 15.69
CA ASP A 206 -10.05 10.89 15.62
C ASP A 206 -11.30 10.85 14.72
N SER A 207 -11.92 12.00 14.46
CA SER A 207 -13.03 12.07 13.52
C SER A 207 -12.60 11.93 12.06
N ALA A 208 -11.33 12.16 11.68
CA ALA A 208 -10.91 12.42 10.29
C ALA A 208 -11.36 11.37 9.25
N ARG A 209 -11.82 11.84 8.08
CA ARG A 209 -12.34 11.04 6.97
C ARG A 209 -12.06 11.73 5.63
N PHE A 210 -11.91 10.98 4.56
CA PHE A 210 -11.83 11.50 3.20
C PHE A 210 -13.23 11.64 2.58
N GLN A 211 -13.40 12.65 1.74
CA GLN A 211 -14.48 12.72 0.77
C GLN A 211 -14.02 11.96 -0.45
N CYS A 212 -14.57 10.76 -0.70
CA CYS A 212 -14.18 9.98 -1.88
C CYS A 212 -15.12 10.13 -3.10
N GLY A 213 -16.12 11.01 -3.02
CA GLY A 213 -16.99 11.37 -4.14
C GLY A 213 -16.42 12.46 -5.06
N PHE A 214 -16.99 12.59 -6.26
CA PHE A 214 -16.62 13.62 -7.24
C PHE A 214 -17.05 15.03 -6.79
N THR A 215 -16.38 16.07 -7.29
CA THR A 215 -16.59 17.49 -6.90
C THR A 215 -17.03 18.36 -8.09
N GLY A 216 -17.64 19.52 -7.80
CA GLY A 216 -17.96 20.51 -8.84
C GLY A 216 -19.07 20.07 -9.80
N ASP A 217 -20.15 19.50 -9.25
CA ASP A 217 -21.33 18.97 -9.96
C ASP A 217 -21.06 17.81 -10.95
N VAL A 218 -19.83 17.30 -11.01
CA VAL A 218 -19.46 16.13 -11.83
C VAL A 218 -20.14 14.88 -11.29
N ALA A 219 -20.97 14.25 -12.10
CA ALA A 219 -21.62 12.96 -11.83
C ALA A 219 -20.91 11.79 -12.53
N THR A 220 -20.33 12.02 -13.72
CA THR A 220 -19.51 11.02 -14.40
C THR A 220 -18.22 11.61 -14.95
N VAL A 221 -17.17 10.78 -15.04
CA VAL A 221 -15.91 11.08 -15.72
C VAL A 221 -15.64 10.01 -16.77
N MET A 222 -15.48 10.40 -18.03
CA MET A 222 -15.09 9.51 -19.12
C MET A 222 -13.61 9.72 -19.46
N VAL A 223 -12.84 8.63 -19.41
CA VAL A 223 -11.43 8.56 -19.82
C VAL A 223 -11.36 7.84 -21.17
N ASN A 224 -10.97 8.57 -22.21
CA ASN A 224 -10.86 8.09 -23.58
C ASN A 224 -9.44 8.35 -24.12
N GLY A 225 -8.47 7.60 -23.58
CA GLY A 225 -7.06 7.88 -23.79
C GLY A 225 -6.72 9.28 -23.28
N THR A 226 -6.10 10.11 -24.13
CA THR A 226 -5.76 11.50 -23.78
C THR A 226 -6.97 12.43 -23.65
N GLN A 227 -8.15 12.05 -24.13
CA GLN A 227 -9.34 12.87 -23.97
C GLN A 227 -10.08 12.49 -22.69
N ILE A 228 -10.19 13.41 -21.75
CA ILE A 228 -10.96 13.22 -20.52
C ILE A 228 -12.07 14.26 -20.48
N SER A 229 -13.28 13.81 -20.15
CA SER A 229 -14.49 14.64 -20.08
C SER A 229 -15.34 14.25 -18.88
N GLY A 230 -16.28 15.11 -18.50
CA GLY A 230 -17.23 14.78 -17.44
C GLY A 230 -18.57 15.46 -17.62
N THR A 231 -19.61 14.86 -17.07
CA THR A 231 -21.00 15.36 -17.14
C THR A 231 -21.58 15.63 -15.77
N ASP A 232 -22.57 16.52 -15.70
CA ASP A 232 -23.48 16.60 -14.56
C ASP A 232 -24.50 15.44 -14.57
N ALA A 233 -25.31 15.35 -13.52
CA ALA A 233 -26.33 14.32 -13.34
C ALA A 233 -27.47 14.35 -14.38
N SER A 234 -27.55 15.40 -15.22
CA SER A 234 -28.47 15.45 -16.37
C SER A 234 -27.85 14.93 -17.67
N GLY A 235 -26.59 14.50 -17.63
CA GLY A 235 -25.81 14.10 -18.82
C GLY A 235 -25.25 15.28 -19.61
N LYS A 236 -25.34 16.51 -19.10
CA LYS A 236 -24.76 17.70 -19.76
C LYS A 236 -23.25 17.74 -19.47
N GLN A 237 -22.45 17.85 -20.53
CA GLN A 237 -21.00 17.96 -20.44
C GLN A 237 -20.60 19.25 -19.68
N LEU A 238 -19.76 19.09 -18.66
CA LEU A 238 -19.16 20.17 -17.87
C LEU A 238 -17.79 20.57 -18.41
N PHE A 239 -16.98 19.57 -18.79
CA PHE A 239 -15.67 19.75 -19.41
C PHE A 239 -15.38 18.63 -20.42
N SER A 240 -14.48 18.91 -21.38
CA SER A 240 -13.88 17.89 -22.25
C SER A 240 -12.60 18.49 -22.83
N HIS A 241 -11.47 17.87 -22.52
CA HIS A 241 -10.14 18.39 -22.81
C HIS A 241 -9.19 17.27 -23.25
N ASN A 242 -8.17 17.64 -24.04
CA ASN A 242 -7.06 16.75 -24.32
C ASN A 242 -5.93 17.01 -23.31
N TYR A 243 -5.52 15.96 -22.60
CA TYR A 243 -4.47 15.99 -21.61
C TYR A 243 -3.20 15.33 -22.15
N GLN A 244 -2.06 15.89 -21.78
CA GLN A 244 -0.74 15.32 -22.01
C GLN A 244 -0.12 14.92 -20.67
N TYR A 245 0.70 13.86 -20.66
CA TYR A 245 1.53 13.52 -19.51
C TYR A 245 2.39 14.74 -19.12
N LEU A 246 2.46 15.02 -17.82
CA LEU A 246 3.27 16.10 -17.26
C LEU A 246 4.46 15.51 -16.48
N GLU A 247 4.17 14.71 -15.46
CA GLU A 247 5.16 14.06 -14.60
C GLU A 247 4.49 13.00 -13.72
N SER A 248 5.30 12.16 -13.07
CA SER A 248 4.84 11.27 -11.99
C SER A 248 5.41 11.77 -10.68
N LYS A 249 4.55 12.02 -9.70
CA LYS A 249 4.90 12.58 -8.39
C LYS A 249 4.14 11.87 -7.29
N THR A 250 4.52 12.19 -6.06
CA THR A 250 3.95 11.60 -4.86
C THR A 250 3.52 12.73 -3.96
N THR A 251 2.53 12.48 -3.13
CA THR A 251 2.03 13.44 -2.14
C THR A 251 3.14 13.93 -1.21
N VAL A 252 3.01 15.18 -0.75
CA VAL A 252 4.11 15.92 -0.09
C VAL A 252 3.93 16.16 1.40
N ASP A 253 2.71 16.04 1.94
CA ASP A 253 2.39 16.44 3.32
C ASP A 253 2.27 15.27 4.33
N GLN A 254 1.91 14.07 3.89
CA GLN A 254 2.27 12.80 4.56
C GLN A 254 2.02 11.59 3.63
N GLU A 255 2.11 10.37 4.18
CA GLU A 255 2.10 9.04 3.52
C GLU A 255 1.94 9.04 2.00
N GLY A 256 3.04 8.70 1.33
CA GLY A 256 3.23 9.01 -0.08
C GLY A 256 2.37 8.17 -1.02
N MET A 257 1.25 8.73 -1.48
CA MET A 257 0.46 8.21 -2.59
C MET A 257 1.08 8.66 -3.92
N ASP A 258 1.38 7.70 -4.80
CA ASP A 258 1.99 7.94 -6.11
C ASP A 258 0.92 8.27 -7.15
N PHE A 259 1.12 9.37 -7.88
CA PHE A 259 0.23 9.90 -8.91
C PHE A 259 0.95 10.04 -10.26
N THR A 260 0.28 9.61 -11.33
CA THR A 260 0.61 9.99 -12.71
C THR A 260 -0.21 11.21 -13.09
N ILE A 261 0.47 12.32 -13.38
CA ILE A 261 -0.17 13.63 -13.60
C ILE A 261 -0.24 13.94 -15.09
N PHE A 262 -1.40 14.45 -15.50
CA PHE A 262 -1.69 14.93 -16.83
C PHE A 262 -2.20 16.37 -16.79
N GLU A 263 -1.82 17.18 -17.78
CA GLU A 263 -2.20 18.60 -17.92
C GLU A 263 -2.87 18.83 -19.28
N THR A 264 -3.98 19.58 -19.32
CA THR A 264 -4.50 20.16 -20.57
C THR A 264 -3.89 21.54 -20.81
N LYS A 265 -3.59 21.88 -22.08
CA LYS A 265 -3.16 23.24 -22.47
C LYS A 265 -4.31 24.18 -22.84
N ASP A 266 -5.56 23.70 -22.73
CA ASP A 266 -6.75 24.49 -23.04
C ASP A 266 -6.94 25.65 -22.04
N ALA A 267 -7.14 26.86 -22.57
CA ALA A 267 -7.24 28.09 -21.77
C ALA A 267 -8.51 28.15 -20.90
N ASN A 268 -9.54 27.37 -21.24
CA ASN A 268 -10.82 27.30 -20.55
C ASN A 268 -10.96 26.12 -19.57
N ALA A 269 -9.87 25.40 -19.27
CA ALA A 269 -9.91 24.21 -18.42
C ALA A 269 -10.41 24.47 -16.99
N GLY A 270 -10.18 25.68 -16.45
CA GLY A 270 -10.66 26.08 -15.13
C GLY A 270 -10.18 25.13 -14.04
N GLU A 271 -11.11 24.48 -13.34
CA GLU A 271 -10.81 23.49 -12.32
C GLU A 271 -10.28 22.17 -12.86
N PHE A 272 -10.50 21.86 -14.15
CA PHE A 272 -10.07 20.62 -14.79
C PHE A 272 -8.71 20.77 -15.49
N LYS A 273 -7.83 21.63 -14.97
CA LYS A 273 -6.52 21.94 -15.57
C LYS A 273 -5.54 20.76 -15.49
N TYR A 274 -5.54 20.06 -14.35
CA TYR A 274 -4.74 18.87 -14.09
C TYR A 274 -5.65 17.69 -13.70
N PHE A 275 -5.26 16.49 -14.10
CA PHE A 275 -5.73 15.23 -13.54
C PHE A 275 -4.53 14.46 -12.98
N ALA A 276 -4.67 13.87 -11.80
CA ALA A 276 -3.67 13.05 -11.15
C ALA A 276 -4.33 11.70 -10.82
N PHE A 277 -3.91 10.63 -11.50
CA PHE A 277 -4.43 9.27 -11.30
C PHE A 277 -3.47 8.46 -10.43
N ALA A 278 -4.03 7.77 -9.45
CA ALA A 278 -3.35 6.69 -8.73
C ALA A 278 -3.02 5.53 -9.70
N PRO A 279 -2.20 4.53 -9.31
CA PRO A 279 -1.95 3.37 -10.16
C PRO A 279 -3.17 2.45 -10.34
N ASP A 280 -4.23 2.66 -9.56
CA ASP A 280 -5.43 1.83 -9.50
C ASP A 280 -6.27 1.85 -10.78
N THR A 281 -6.58 0.64 -11.27
CA THR A 281 -7.35 0.41 -12.48
C THR A 281 -8.44 -0.64 -12.23
N PRO A 282 -9.55 -0.62 -13.01
CA PRO A 282 -10.61 -1.62 -12.91
C PRO A 282 -10.13 -3.08 -13.05
N ALA A 283 -9.02 -3.30 -13.77
CA ALA A 283 -8.44 -4.62 -13.98
C ALA A 283 -7.46 -5.07 -12.88
N SER A 284 -6.96 -4.16 -12.04
CA SER A 284 -6.01 -4.46 -10.95
C SER A 284 -6.67 -4.48 -9.58
N THR A 285 -7.53 -3.50 -9.32
CA THR A 285 -8.08 -3.19 -7.99
C THR A 285 -9.56 -2.85 -8.04
N TYR A 286 -10.26 -3.21 -9.14
CA TYR A 286 -11.71 -3.09 -9.32
C TYR A 286 -12.28 -1.66 -9.34
N HIS A 287 -11.45 -0.64 -9.17
CA HIS A 287 -11.83 0.78 -9.17
C HIS A 287 -10.68 1.64 -9.72
N THR A 288 -10.79 2.96 -9.63
CA THR A 288 -9.67 3.89 -9.80
C THR A 288 -9.76 5.03 -8.81
N GLU A 289 -8.62 5.56 -8.38
CA GLU A 289 -8.54 6.77 -7.55
C GLU A 289 -7.85 7.92 -8.30
N PHE A 290 -8.38 9.13 -8.16
CA PHE A 290 -7.84 10.30 -8.84
C PHE A 290 -8.17 11.63 -8.15
N ARG A 291 -7.49 12.68 -8.59
CA ARG A 291 -7.72 14.07 -8.16
C ARG A 291 -7.67 14.97 -9.39
N TYR A 292 -8.49 16.02 -9.43
CA TYR A 292 -8.44 17.03 -10.49
C TYR A 292 -8.57 18.44 -9.92
N GLY A 293 -7.91 19.42 -10.55
CA GLY A 293 -7.82 20.75 -9.97
C GLY A 293 -7.06 21.76 -10.81
N SER A 294 -7.20 23.02 -10.41
CA SER A 294 -6.56 24.19 -11.03
C SER A 294 -5.10 24.44 -10.59
N ASN A 295 -4.66 23.88 -9.46
CA ASN A 295 -3.31 24.05 -8.90
C ASN A 295 -2.68 22.69 -8.56
N LEU A 296 -1.57 22.36 -9.21
CA LEU A 296 -0.85 21.11 -9.00
C LEU A 296 -0.19 20.99 -7.62
N GLU A 297 0.26 22.10 -7.03
CA GLU A 297 0.89 22.06 -5.70
C GLU A 297 -0.12 21.66 -4.62
N ASP A 298 -1.36 22.15 -4.73
CA ASP A 298 -2.43 21.80 -3.80
C ASP A 298 -2.99 20.39 -4.10
N LEU A 299 -2.98 19.94 -5.35
CA LEU A 299 -3.37 18.57 -5.73
C LEU A 299 -2.40 17.48 -5.25
N LEU A 300 -1.20 17.85 -4.78
CA LEU A 300 -0.24 16.93 -4.19
C LEU A 300 -0.21 16.98 -2.66
N LYS A 301 -1.12 17.74 -2.05
CA LYS A 301 -1.35 17.78 -0.61
C LYS A 301 -2.63 17.01 -0.28
N LEU A 302 -2.54 15.92 0.48
CA LEU A 302 -3.70 15.12 0.88
C LEU A 302 -4.38 15.67 2.14
N TYR A 303 -3.63 16.36 3.00
CA TYR A 303 -4.08 16.77 4.34
C TYR A 303 -4.10 18.29 4.53
N SER A 304 -3.69 19.06 3.51
CA SER A 304 -3.57 20.51 3.57
C SER A 304 -3.96 21.21 2.26
N GLY A 305 -4.32 22.50 2.36
CA GLY A 305 -4.71 23.32 1.21
C GLY A 305 -6.10 22.99 0.63
N LYS A 306 -6.38 23.55 -0.56
CA LYS A 306 -7.71 23.55 -1.19
C LYS A 306 -8.34 22.16 -1.36
N TYR A 307 -7.53 21.13 -1.63
CA TYR A 307 -8.00 19.78 -1.93
C TYR A 307 -7.83 18.79 -0.75
N ALA A 308 -7.49 19.28 0.45
CA ALA A 308 -7.31 18.44 1.63
C ALA A 308 -8.50 17.50 1.88
N TYR A 309 -8.24 16.28 2.30
CA TYR A 309 -9.22 15.24 2.57
C TYR A 309 -10.16 14.92 1.40
N TRP A 310 -9.71 15.13 0.15
CA TRP A 310 -10.42 14.72 -1.06
C TRP A 310 -9.54 13.89 -1.99
N LEU A 311 -10.05 12.72 -2.35
CA LEU A 311 -9.48 11.73 -3.25
C LEU A 311 -10.65 11.03 -3.95
N ALA A 312 -10.94 11.36 -5.21
CA ALA A 312 -12.09 10.79 -5.90
C ALA A 312 -11.85 9.31 -6.21
N ALA A 313 -12.73 8.43 -5.73
CA ALA A 313 -12.75 7.02 -6.10
C ALA A 313 -13.94 6.75 -7.04
N GLY A 314 -13.70 6.01 -8.12
CA GLY A 314 -14.73 5.69 -9.10
C GLY A 314 -14.66 4.26 -9.64
N GLU A 315 -15.83 3.68 -9.87
CA GLU A 315 -16.05 2.43 -10.57
C GLU A 315 -16.51 2.70 -12.01
N LEU A 316 -16.32 1.72 -12.89
CA LEU A 316 -16.93 1.78 -14.22
C LEU A 316 -18.46 1.70 -14.11
N THR A 317 -19.17 2.53 -14.86
CA THR A 317 -20.64 2.42 -15.08
C THR A 317 -21.08 1.09 -15.73
N THR A 318 -20.13 0.25 -16.14
CA THR A 318 -20.33 -1.12 -16.61
C THR A 318 -19.93 -2.20 -15.58
N ALA A 319 -19.59 -1.81 -14.34
CA ALA A 319 -19.25 -2.73 -13.27
C ALA A 319 -20.43 -3.67 -12.97
N ASP A 320 -20.12 -4.96 -12.81
CA ASP A 320 -21.10 -5.97 -12.44
C ASP A 320 -21.05 -6.32 -10.95
N LYS A 321 -21.93 -7.23 -10.53
CA LYS A 321 -22.04 -7.64 -9.13
C LYS A 321 -20.74 -8.23 -8.58
N ALA A 322 -19.95 -8.94 -9.39
CA ALA A 322 -18.70 -9.54 -8.93
C ALA A 322 -17.67 -8.44 -8.62
N MET A 323 -17.50 -7.48 -9.53
CA MET A 323 -16.59 -6.34 -9.34
C MET A 323 -16.92 -5.52 -8.08
N TYR A 324 -18.20 -5.40 -7.70
CA TYR A 324 -18.59 -4.81 -6.41
C TYR A 324 -18.27 -5.70 -5.21
N GLU A 325 -18.48 -7.02 -5.28
CA GLU A 325 -18.11 -7.97 -4.21
C GLU A 325 -16.60 -7.96 -3.95
N ASP A 326 -15.80 -7.93 -5.02
CA ASP A 326 -14.34 -7.92 -4.96
C ASP A 326 -13.81 -6.57 -4.46
N CYS A 327 -14.42 -5.45 -4.85
CA CYS A 327 -14.06 -4.13 -4.33
C CYS A 327 -14.42 -3.98 -2.83
N VAL A 328 -15.54 -4.54 -2.36
CA VAL A 328 -15.86 -4.60 -0.93
C VAL A 328 -14.83 -5.46 -0.19
N SER A 329 -14.45 -6.61 -0.76
CA SER A 329 -13.43 -7.48 -0.18
C SER A 329 -12.10 -6.75 -0.02
N LEU A 330 -11.60 -6.16 -1.10
CA LEU A 330 -10.33 -5.42 -1.14
C LEU A 330 -10.34 -4.30 -0.10
N PHE A 331 -11.33 -3.41 -0.16
CA PHE A 331 -11.40 -2.26 0.74
C PHE A 331 -11.48 -2.67 2.23
N CYS A 332 -12.29 -3.69 2.55
CA CYS A 332 -12.35 -4.23 3.91
C CYS A 332 -10.98 -4.75 4.36
N LEU A 333 -10.34 -5.57 3.52
CA LEU A 333 -9.13 -6.30 3.89
C LEU A 333 -7.87 -5.43 3.90
N GLU A 334 -7.81 -4.33 3.16
CA GLU A 334 -6.71 -3.36 3.22
C GLU A 334 -6.77 -2.44 4.44
N ASN A 335 -7.98 -2.12 4.92
CA ASN A 335 -8.20 -1.09 5.94
C ASN A 335 -8.43 -1.61 7.36
N MET A 336 -8.21 -2.91 7.62
CA MET A 336 -8.36 -3.53 8.94
C MET A 336 -7.02 -3.77 9.66
N ASP A 337 -7.05 -3.73 11.00
CA ASP A 337 -5.87 -3.97 11.84
C ASP A 337 -5.66 -5.47 12.13
N TYR A 338 -4.70 -6.08 11.43
CA TYR A 338 -4.25 -7.45 11.64
C TYR A 338 -3.27 -7.62 12.82
N THR A 339 -2.83 -6.52 13.43
CA THR A 339 -1.89 -6.52 14.58
C THR A 339 -2.60 -6.55 15.93
N ALA A 340 -3.90 -6.23 15.95
CA ALA A 340 -4.76 -6.31 17.12
C ALA A 340 -4.81 -7.73 17.72
N ALA A 341 -4.98 -7.81 19.05
CA ALA A 341 -5.23 -9.08 19.71
C ALA A 341 -6.59 -9.65 19.28
N ARG A 342 -6.59 -10.90 18.77
CA ARG A 342 -7.79 -11.55 18.26
C ARG A 342 -8.90 -11.69 19.31
N THR A 343 -10.13 -11.49 18.88
CA THR A 343 -11.32 -11.72 19.71
C THR A 343 -11.56 -13.20 19.94
N ALA A 344 -12.28 -13.54 21.01
CA ALA A 344 -12.66 -14.93 21.29
C ALA A 344 -13.52 -15.54 20.15
N GLU A 345 -14.34 -14.73 19.49
CA GLU A 345 -15.14 -15.15 18.35
C GLU A 345 -14.28 -15.40 17.10
N SER A 346 -13.36 -14.48 16.77
CA SER A 346 -12.36 -14.67 15.70
C SER A 346 -11.54 -15.96 15.89
N LEU A 347 -11.17 -16.29 17.14
CA LEU A 347 -10.50 -17.56 17.48
C LEU A 347 -11.43 -18.78 17.40
N THR A 348 -12.73 -18.61 17.65
CA THR A 348 -13.72 -19.69 17.50
C THR A 348 -13.94 -20.04 16.03
N GLN A 349 -14.05 -19.03 15.16
CA GLN A 349 -14.27 -19.20 13.72
C GLN A 349 -13.13 -19.96 13.02
N ILE A 350 -11.87 -19.80 13.47
CA ILE A 350 -10.74 -20.55 12.89
C ILE A 350 -10.51 -21.94 13.50
N SER A 351 -11.29 -22.34 14.52
CA SER A 351 -11.01 -23.57 15.28
C SER A 351 -11.03 -24.84 14.41
N ASP A 352 -11.86 -24.89 13.37
CA ASP A 352 -11.91 -26.01 12.42
C ASP A 352 -10.62 -26.12 11.57
N PHE A 353 -9.95 -25.01 11.30
CA PHE A 353 -8.70 -24.95 10.53
C PHE A 353 -7.48 -25.38 11.33
N VAL A 354 -7.55 -25.41 12.66
CA VAL A 354 -6.43 -25.82 13.53
C VAL A 354 -6.02 -27.26 13.25
N GLY A 355 -4.72 -27.49 13.05
CA GLY A 355 -4.14 -28.80 12.74
C GLY A 355 -3.19 -28.77 11.54
N THR A 356 -3.01 -29.92 10.91
CA THR A 356 -2.22 -30.10 9.68
C THR A 356 -3.14 -30.51 8.53
N TRP A 357 -2.89 -29.98 7.34
CA TRP A 357 -3.71 -30.16 6.15
C TRP A 357 -2.83 -30.51 4.96
N ASP A 358 -3.06 -31.67 4.37
CA ASP A 358 -2.31 -32.20 3.22
C ASP A 358 -3.09 -31.91 1.94
N TYR A 359 -2.43 -31.42 0.89
CA TYR A 359 -3.07 -31.20 -0.41
C TYR A 359 -3.76 -32.47 -0.91
N TYR A 360 -4.96 -32.32 -1.48
CA TYR A 360 -5.81 -33.43 -1.88
C TYR A 360 -6.27 -33.31 -3.33
N GLU A 361 -5.95 -34.33 -4.12
CA GLU A 361 -6.24 -34.39 -5.55
C GLU A 361 -6.55 -35.84 -5.95
N ASN A 362 -7.50 -36.05 -6.87
CA ASN A 362 -7.83 -37.36 -7.44
C ASN A 362 -8.06 -38.49 -6.41
N GLY A 363 -8.67 -38.16 -5.26
CA GLY A 363 -8.99 -39.14 -4.22
C GLY A 363 -7.86 -39.41 -3.21
N LYS A 364 -6.71 -38.73 -3.31
CA LYS A 364 -5.51 -39.00 -2.52
C LYS A 364 -4.93 -37.73 -1.89
N ALA A 365 -4.45 -37.84 -0.65
CA ALA A 365 -3.63 -36.82 -0.02
C ALA A 365 -2.15 -36.92 -0.47
N ASP A 366 -1.51 -35.77 -0.67
CA ASP A 366 -0.11 -35.59 -1.08
C ASP A 366 0.48 -34.37 -0.35
N GLY A 367 0.69 -34.53 0.97
CA GLY A 367 1.27 -33.50 1.84
C GLY A 367 2.73 -33.18 1.53
N ASP A 368 3.44 -34.07 0.82
CA ASP A 368 4.79 -33.84 0.31
C ASP A 368 4.76 -32.78 -0.80
N LYS A 369 3.83 -32.86 -1.76
CA LYS A 369 3.62 -31.85 -2.81
C LYS A 369 3.32 -30.48 -2.19
N LEU A 370 2.29 -30.40 -1.35
CA LEU A 370 1.85 -29.17 -0.70
C LEU A 370 1.09 -29.51 0.59
N SER A 371 1.35 -28.78 1.67
CA SER A 371 0.63 -28.91 2.94
C SER A 371 0.68 -27.61 3.74
N PHE A 372 -0.13 -27.48 4.78
CA PHE A 372 -0.01 -26.38 5.75
C PHE A 372 -0.40 -26.79 7.17
N THR A 373 0.08 -26.01 8.14
CA THR A 373 -0.28 -26.14 9.56
C THR A 373 -0.86 -24.84 10.08
N VAL A 374 -1.89 -24.91 10.93
CA VAL A 374 -2.48 -23.75 11.64
C VAL A 374 -2.52 -24.05 13.14
N ASP A 375 -2.00 -23.15 13.96
CA ASP A 375 -2.10 -23.24 15.42
C ASP A 375 -3.40 -22.63 15.98
N ALA A 376 -3.65 -22.79 17.28
CA ALA A 376 -4.85 -22.29 17.95
C ALA A 376 -5.00 -20.75 17.99
N ASN A 377 -3.97 -19.99 17.60
CA ASN A 377 -4.02 -18.53 17.45
C ASN A 377 -4.28 -18.11 15.99
N GLY A 378 -4.26 -19.06 15.05
CA GLY A 378 -4.34 -18.82 13.62
C GLY A 378 -2.99 -18.64 12.94
N LYS A 379 -1.86 -18.96 13.59
CA LYS A 379 -0.57 -18.88 12.92
C LYS A 379 -0.44 -20.01 11.89
N GLY A 380 -0.41 -19.62 10.62
CA GLY A 380 -0.20 -20.48 9.46
C GLY A 380 1.27 -20.65 9.08
N GLN A 381 1.63 -21.85 8.65
CA GLN A 381 2.88 -22.15 7.93
C GLN A 381 2.56 -23.11 6.78
N SER A 382 2.85 -22.70 5.55
CA SER A 382 2.72 -23.55 4.35
C SER A 382 4.02 -24.30 4.08
N TYR A 383 3.92 -25.43 3.41
CA TYR A 383 5.03 -26.29 3.01
C TYR A 383 4.87 -26.68 1.55
N TYR A 384 5.94 -26.60 0.76
CA TYR A 384 5.99 -27.04 -0.63
C TYR A 384 7.18 -27.97 -0.82
N MET A 385 6.96 -29.14 -1.46
CA MET A 385 7.98 -30.19 -1.58
C MET A 385 8.63 -30.56 -0.23
N GLY A 386 7.79 -30.70 0.80
CA GLY A 386 8.19 -31.01 2.19
C GLY A 386 9.01 -29.92 2.91
N LYS A 387 9.13 -28.71 2.36
CA LYS A 387 9.93 -27.61 2.94
C LYS A 387 9.06 -26.43 3.34
N PRO A 388 9.34 -25.74 4.46
CA PRO A 388 8.64 -24.50 4.81
C PRO A 388 8.70 -23.48 3.67
N ALA A 389 7.55 -22.92 3.30
CA ALA A 389 7.39 -21.92 2.25
C ALA A 389 7.10 -20.54 2.86
N SER A 390 5.87 -20.32 3.37
CA SER A 390 5.44 -19.00 3.88
C SER A 390 4.82 -19.08 5.28
N ASN A 391 5.09 -18.08 6.12
CA ASN A 391 4.36 -17.84 7.37
C ASN A 391 3.23 -16.82 7.11
N TYR A 392 2.09 -17.02 7.75
CA TYR A 392 0.92 -16.15 7.60
C TYR A 392 0.02 -16.22 8.85
N GLN A 393 -0.99 -15.37 8.91
CA GLN A 393 -2.14 -15.48 9.81
C GLN A 393 -3.36 -16.00 9.05
N VAL A 394 -4.16 -16.81 9.71
CA VAL A 394 -5.43 -17.38 9.21
C VAL A 394 -6.58 -16.73 9.93
N PHE A 395 -7.51 -16.20 9.15
CA PHE A 395 -8.80 -15.67 9.56
C PHE A 395 -9.89 -16.39 8.78
N ALA A 396 -11.08 -16.49 9.35
CA ALA A 396 -12.22 -17.10 8.69
C ALA A 396 -13.53 -16.58 9.27
N TYR A 397 -14.59 -16.59 8.47
CA TYR A 397 -15.96 -16.41 8.94
C TYR A 397 -16.87 -17.46 8.30
N ASP A 398 -17.59 -18.20 9.15
CA ASP A 398 -18.63 -19.11 8.73
C ASP A 398 -19.94 -18.32 8.58
N ASN A 399 -20.44 -18.24 7.35
CA ASN A 399 -21.63 -17.46 7.00
C ASN A 399 -22.76 -18.30 6.39
N ASP A 400 -22.61 -19.63 6.33
CA ASP A 400 -23.67 -20.52 5.79
C ASP A 400 -24.78 -20.80 6.79
N GLY A 401 -24.50 -20.66 8.09
CA GLY A 401 -25.48 -20.79 9.16
C GLY A 401 -25.94 -22.23 9.44
N THR A 402 -25.16 -23.24 9.06
CA THR A 402 -25.48 -24.65 9.26
C THR A 402 -24.39 -25.41 10.04
N ASP A 403 -24.80 -26.41 10.83
CA ASP A 403 -23.86 -27.31 11.51
C ASP A 403 -23.34 -28.46 10.61
N THR A 404 -23.83 -28.56 9.36
CA THR A 404 -23.69 -29.77 8.52
C THR A 404 -22.68 -29.64 7.38
N THR A 405 -22.55 -28.43 6.85
CA THR A 405 -21.42 -27.96 6.07
C THR A 405 -20.91 -26.74 6.81
N LYS A 406 -19.61 -26.48 6.79
CA LYS A 406 -19.05 -25.23 7.30
C LYS A 406 -18.45 -24.47 6.14
N SER A 407 -18.97 -23.31 5.80
CA SER A 407 -18.53 -22.57 4.61
C SER A 407 -18.71 -21.07 4.77
N GLY A 408 -17.89 -20.34 4.02
CA GLY A 408 -17.86 -18.88 4.07
C GLY A 408 -16.53 -18.34 3.62
N ILE A 409 -16.00 -17.35 4.34
CA ILE A 409 -14.81 -16.60 3.96
C ILE A 409 -13.59 -17.12 4.71
N TYR A 410 -12.50 -17.35 3.99
CA TYR A 410 -11.16 -17.62 4.52
C TYR A 410 -10.27 -16.45 4.08
N VAL A 411 -9.40 -15.97 4.98
CA VAL A 411 -8.39 -14.97 4.64
C VAL A 411 -7.04 -15.41 5.19
N SER A 412 -6.04 -15.46 4.31
CA SER A 412 -4.64 -15.57 4.71
C SER A 412 -3.96 -14.21 4.63
N HIS A 413 -3.27 -13.78 5.67
CA HIS A 413 -2.54 -12.50 5.71
C HIS A 413 -1.06 -12.70 6.02
N SER A 414 -0.17 -12.08 5.25
CA SER A 414 1.30 -12.17 5.46
C SER A 414 2.01 -10.83 5.34
N GLU A 415 1.91 -10.20 4.17
CA GLU A 415 2.17 -8.77 3.95
C GLU A 415 0.85 -8.11 3.50
N GLU A 416 0.23 -8.69 2.47
CA GLU A 416 -1.14 -8.40 2.05
C GLU A 416 -2.12 -9.49 2.55
N ALA A 417 -3.42 -9.23 2.45
CA ALA A 417 -4.49 -10.15 2.81
C ALA A 417 -5.14 -10.75 1.55
N THR A 418 -5.22 -12.08 1.49
CA THR A 418 -5.74 -12.83 0.35
C THR A 418 -7.02 -13.57 0.74
N PRO A 419 -8.19 -13.23 0.18
CA PRO A 419 -9.44 -13.92 0.44
C PRO A 419 -9.59 -15.20 -0.39
N ALA A 420 -10.37 -16.14 0.14
CA ALA A 420 -10.91 -17.30 -0.58
C ALA A 420 -12.29 -17.66 0.00
N LYS A 421 -13.18 -18.23 -0.79
CA LYS A 421 -14.36 -18.93 -0.28
C LYS A 421 -13.95 -20.34 0.15
N TYR A 422 -14.33 -20.75 1.37
CA TYR A 422 -14.04 -22.09 1.88
C TYR A 422 -15.29 -22.96 2.02
N SER A 423 -15.10 -24.27 2.00
CA SER A 423 -16.05 -25.25 2.52
C SER A 423 -15.31 -26.39 3.22
N ILE A 424 -15.76 -26.79 4.41
CA ILE A 424 -15.30 -27.98 5.14
C ILE A 424 -16.42 -29.03 5.11
N THR A 425 -16.07 -30.23 4.66
CA THR A 425 -17.00 -31.36 4.50
C THR A 425 -16.40 -32.65 5.06
N THR A 426 -17.24 -33.68 5.24
CA THR A 426 -16.77 -35.03 5.60
C THR A 426 -16.98 -35.96 4.40
N THR A 427 -15.91 -36.64 3.97
CA THR A 427 -15.95 -37.62 2.88
C THR A 427 -16.70 -38.89 3.28
N ALA A 428 -17.09 -39.71 2.29
CA ALA A 428 -17.68 -41.02 2.53
C ALA A 428 -16.77 -41.99 3.34
N ALA A 429 -15.46 -41.71 3.40
CA ALA A 429 -14.50 -42.45 4.22
C ALA A 429 -14.36 -41.89 5.66
N GLY A 430 -15.17 -40.90 6.05
CA GLY A 430 -15.13 -40.26 7.38
C GLY A 430 -13.99 -39.25 7.57
N GLN A 431 -13.32 -38.83 6.49
CA GLN A 431 -12.19 -37.89 6.54
C GLN A 431 -12.66 -36.45 6.31
N THR A 432 -12.10 -35.48 7.03
CA THR A 432 -12.43 -34.05 6.90
C THR A 432 -11.68 -33.42 5.72
N LEU A 433 -12.41 -32.80 4.80
CA LEU A 433 -11.90 -32.15 3.61
C LEU A 433 -12.19 -30.64 3.65
N LEU A 434 -11.16 -29.82 3.62
CA LEU A 434 -11.24 -28.39 3.33
C LEU A 434 -11.13 -28.20 1.82
N THR A 435 -11.93 -27.29 1.26
CA THR A 435 -11.73 -26.78 -0.10
C THR A 435 -11.74 -25.26 -0.04
N LEU A 436 -10.78 -24.63 -0.71
CA LEU A 436 -10.68 -23.20 -0.93
C LEU A 436 -10.90 -22.92 -2.42
N SER A 437 -11.59 -21.83 -2.74
CA SER A 437 -11.89 -21.41 -4.10
C SER A 437 -11.97 -19.90 -4.22
N GLY A 438 -11.64 -19.37 -5.38
CA GLY A 438 -11.61 -17.93 -5.65
C GLY A 438 -11.16 -17.68 -7.07
N GLU A 439 -10.66 -16.47 -7.33
CA GLU A 439 -10.12 -16.07 -8.63
C GLU A 439 -8.69 -15.52 -8.46
N GLU A 440 -7.82 -15.82 -9.42
CA GLU A 440 -6.43 -15.34 -9.48
C GLU A 440 -6.09 -15.06 -10.96
N ASP A 441 -5.56 -13.87 -11.28
CA ASP A 441 -5.27 -13.42 -12.66
C ASP A 441 -6.42 -13.66 -13.66
N GLY A 442 -7.66 -13.34 -13.27
CA GLY A 442 -8.86 -13.53 -14.09
C GLY A 442 -9.25 -15.00 -14.32
N LYS A 443 -8.79 -15.92 -13.47
CA LYS A 443 -9.04 -17.37 -13.60
C LYS A 443 -9.54 -17.98 -12.29
N PRO A 444 -10.66 -18.71 -12.32
CA PRO A 444 -11.15 -19.40 -11.13
C PRO A 444 -10.19 -20.52 -10.72
N TYR A 445 -9.90 -20.61 -9.43
CA TYR A 445 -9.15 -21.71 -8.83
C TYR A 445 -10.01 -22.50 -7.84
N THR A 446 -9.65 -23.76 -7.64
CA THR A 446 -10.16 -24.59 -6.55
C THR A 446 -9.04 -25.49 -6.07
N ILE A 447 -8.80 -25.48 -4.76
CA ILE A 447 -7.76 -26.27 -4.12
C ILE A 447 -8.31 -26.95 -2.87
N SER A 448 -8.10 -28.25 -2.76
CA SER A 448 -8.61 -29.05 -1.64
C SER A 448 -7.48 -29.59 -0.79
N TYR A 449 -7.76 -29.75 0.50
CA TYR A 449 -6.84 -30.30 1.49
C TYR A 449 -7.57 -31.29 2.40
N MET A 450 -6.95 -32.44 2.63
CA MET A 450 -7.40 -33.43 3.60
C MET A 450 -6.82 -33.11 4.98
N LYS A 451 -7.63 -33.15 6.03
CA LYS A 451 -7.12 -32.99 7.39
C LYS A 451 -6.25 -34.18 7.75
N HIS A 452 -4.99 -33.92 8.11
CA HIS A 452 -4.03 -34.97 8.44
C HIS A 452 -4.45 -35.67 9.73
N ILE A 453 -4.76 -36.97 9.63
CA ILE A 453 -4.97 -37.82 10.79
C ILE A 453 -3.63 -38.46 11.12
N ALA A 454 -2.97 -37.96 12.18
CA ALA A 454 -1.77 -38.59 12.68
C ALA A 454 -2.06 -40.08 12.97
N ALA A 455 -1.28 -40.97 12.38
CA ALA A 455 -1.45 -42.40 12.60
C ALA A 455 -1.39 -42.69 14.11
N ALA A 456 -2.41 -43.37 14.63
CA ALA A 456 -2.43 -43.76 16.03
C ALA A 456 -1.16 -44.57 16.33
N GLN A 457 -0.35 -44.10 17.29
CA GLN A 457 0.81 -44.84 17.75
C GLN A 457 0.31 -46.14 18.40
N SER A 458 0.54 -47.25 17.70
CA SER A 458 0.14 -48.61 18.06
C SER A 458 1.07 -49.23 19.09
#